data_AF-A0A7D8UD51-F1
#
_entry.id   AF-A0A7D8UD51-F1
#
_cell.length_a   1.000
_cell.length_b   1.000
_cell.length_c   1.000
_cell.angle_alpha   90.00
_cell.angle_beta   90.00
_cell.angle_gamma   90.00
#
_symmetry.space_group_name_H-M   'P 1'
#
loop_
_entity.id
_entity.type
_entity.pdbx_description
1 polymer ?
#
loop_
_entity_poly.entity_id
_entity_poly.type
_entity_poly.pdbx_seq_one_letter_code
_entity_poly.pdbx_strand_id
1 'polypeptide(L)'
;MVPAAQVTARPQFEPNATSGTPGTRHLTLLGVWLGFCLSLATGCDGCRQFERPDDSDDDEVATEFSFGGTRPLPHGQSLAQSGIKPGHWFTVGESITSNLADRRGILRHRVGAVDSPADGADGADADFDSGSRPRPDRWLPLTAEYPAVLPRQSRKRLDNRLVAGSAGPFIADGKAVLLGQFATGTASTLVETGRSRPNLLEPEEYFLVVLSRRPERFSALQTADWVRPPRDDFDSSDGSSGRARRNFRIVFVKPDNWPALSETMLDWTSTSTLLWDDVEPASLTPEQSQALIDWLHFGGRLIVNGPASGSELTRDRFGRWMPQRVEAAEELDPDALAGLVREWAVPGDEDTEQRVEKIRERSGRLTTAGPIAPQATPVSGTQGLVLTRAVGRGQIVQTRFDLADDWLVDWPSRDSFYNGALLGRPHRQFRLLPEVEGLTESSWESRYPELGMTATADARYNTRFRLLARDAKLAV
;
A
#
# COMPACT_ATOMS: atom_id res chain seq x y z
N MET A 1 7.91 -42.70 32.13
CA MET A 1 6.99 -43.09 33.23
C MET A 1 5.68 -42.37 32.99
N VAL A 2 4.63 -43.15 32.75
CA VAL A 2 3.26 -42.75 32.43
C VAL A 2 2.36 -43.29 33.54
N PRO A 3 1.28 -42.58 33.91
CA PRO A 3 -0.01 -43.26 34.12
C PRO A 3 -1.11 -42.55 33.30
N ALA A 4 -1.83 -43.24 32.41
CA ALA A 4 -2.95 -44.17 32.65
C ALA A 4 -4.14 -43.45 33.33
N ALA A 5 -5.09 -42.90 32.56
CA ALA A 5 -6.27 -43.57 31.98
C ALA A 5 -7.29 -44.05 33.02
N GLN A 6 -8.46 -43.39 33.08
CA GLN A 6 -9.67 -43.92 33.71
C GLN A 6 -10.83 -43.92 32.72
N VAL A 7 -11.59 -45.01 32.85
CA VAL A 7 -12.56 -45.61 31.94
C VAL A 7 -13.99 -45.29 32.41
N THR A 8 -14.82 -44.95 31.42
CA THR A 8 -16.28 -45.07 31.25
C THR A 8 -17.23 -45.36 32.42
N ALA A 9 -18.40 -44.70 32.41
CA ALA A 9 -19.69 -45.33 32.73
C ALA A 9 -20.87 -44.64 32.01
N ARG A 10 -21.66 -45.44 31.28
CA ARG A 10 -23.01 -45.16 30.75
C ARG A 10 -24.06 -45.59 31.78
N PRO A 11 -25.26 -44.99 31.79
CA PRO A 11 -26.51 -45.68 32.11
C PRO A 11 -27.41 -45.71 30.85
N GLN A 12 -27.73 -46.88 30.28
CA GLN A 12 -28.83 -47.80 30.60
C GLN A 12 -30.26 -47.20 30.50
N PHE A 13 -30.93 -47.67 29.46
CA PHE A 13 -32.35 -47.63 29.13
C PHE A 13 -33.19 -48.46 30.11
N GLU A 14 -34.43 -48.05 30.38
CA GLU A 14 -35.60 -48.96 30.38
C GLU A 14 -36.92 -48.18 30.12
N PRO A 15 -37.99 -48.85 29.65
CA PRO A 15 -39.03 -48.27 28.80
C PRO A 15 -40.38 -48.08 29.52
N ASN A 16 -41.27 -47.28 28.94
CA ASN A 16 -42.70 -47.39 29.21
C ASN A 16 -43.50 -47.39 27.91
N ALA A 17 -44.09 -48.54 27.63
CA ALA A 17 -45.10 -48.74 26.60
C ALA A 17 -46.47 -48.44 27.18
N THR A 18 -47.27 -47.63 26.49
CA THR A 18 -48.73 -47.78 26.51
C THR A 18 -49.30 -47.54 25.12
N SER A 19 -50.20 -48.45 24.79
CA SER A 19 -50.87 -48.71 23.52
C SER A 19 -52.01 -47.74 23.23
N GLY A 20 -52.16 -47.34 21.97
CA GLY A 20 -53.37 -46.73 21.41
C GLY A 20 -53.32 -46.73 19.88
N THR A 21 -54.05 -47.65 19.25
CA THR A 21 -54.25 -47.78 17.80
C THR A 21 -55.47 -46.93 17.34
N PRO A 22 -55.90 -46.98 16.06
CA PRO A 22 -55.36 -46.18 14.97
C PRO A 22 -56.46 -45.29 14.34
N GLY A 23 -56.12 -44.04 14.00
CA GLY A 23 -57.09 -43.11 13.41
C GLY A 23 -56.47 -42.21 12.37
N THR A 24 -56.70 -42.55 11.10
CA THR A 24 -56.99 -41.60 10.02
C THR A 24 -56.02 -40.42 9.86
N ARG A 25 -55.03 -40.54 8.95
CA ARG A 25 -54.46 -39.43 8.13
C ARG A 25 -53.34 -39.89 7.18
N HIS A 26 -53.61 -40.89 6.34
CA HIS A 26 -52.83 -41.11 5.12
C HIS A 26 -53.37 -40.21 4.02
N LEU A 27 -53.01 -38.91 4.02
CA LEU A 27 -53.14 -38.03 2.85
C LEU A 27 -52.40 -36.68 2.97
N THR A 28 -51.66 -36.43 4.06
CA THR A 28 -50.95 -35.14 4.27
C THR A 28 -49.43 -35.26 4.46
N LEU A 29 -48.83 -36.41 4.09
CA LEU A 29 -47.38 -36.63 4.22
C LEU A 29 -46.62 -36.74 2.89
N LEU A 30 -47.32 -36.80 1.74
CA LEU A 30 -46.68 -36.73 0.42
C LEU A 30 -46.41 -35.28 -0.05
N GLY A 31 -47.11 -34.29 0.51
CA GLY A 31 -46.92 -32.87 0.18
C GLY A 31 -45.76 -32.19 0.92
N VAL A 32 -45.32 -32.75 2.05
CA VAL A 32 -44.23 -32.16 2.87
C VAL A 32 -42.85 -32.61 2.37
N TRP A 33 -42.73 -33.79 1.76
CA TRP A 33 -41.47 -34.26 1.16
C TRP A 33 -41.18 -33.65 -0.23
N LEU A 34 -42.21 -33.30 -1.02
CA LEU A 34 -42.00 -32.58 -2.28
C LEU A 34 -41.62 -31.10 -2.06
N GLY A 35 -42.01 -30.51 -0.93
CA GLY A 35 -41.63 -29.14 -0.54
C GLY A 35 -40.18 -29.03 -0.06
N PHE A 36 -39.62 -30.07 0.56
CA PHE A 36 -38.24 -30.06 1.08
C PHE A 36 -37.18 -30.37 0.01
N CYS A 37 -37.55 -31.04 -1.08
CA CYS A 37 -36.65 -31.28 -2.22
C CYS A 37 -36.62 -30.11 -3.23
N LEU A 38 -37.59 -29.19 -3.20
CA LEU A 38 -37.57 -27.97 -4.03
C LEU A 38 -36.83 -26.78 -3.37
N SER A 39 -36.49 -26.85 -2.08
CA SER A 39 -35.72 -25.83 -1.37
C SER A 39 -34.19 -25.97 -1.46
N LEU A 40 -33.69 -26.89 -2.30
CA LEU A 40 -32.24 -27.06 -2.56
C LEU A 40 -31.84 -26.68 -4.01
N ALA A 41 -32.72 -25.99 -4.73
CA ALA A 41 -32.48 -25.51 -6.10
C ALA A 41 -32.68 -23.98 -6.25
N THR A 42 -32.24 -23.20 -5.26
CA THR A 42 -32.08 -21.74 -5.38
C THR A 42 -30.63 -21.35 -5.12
N GLY A 43 -29.77 -21.64 -6.09
CA GLY A 43 -28.54 -20.89 -6.32
C GLY A 43 -28.82 -19.87 -7.40
N CYS A 44 -29.14 -18.63 -7.02
CA CYS A 44 -29.09 -17.48 -7.91
C CYS A 44 -28.48 -16.29 -7.15
N ASP A 45 -27.49 -15.71 -7.83
CA ASP A 45 -26.68 -14.56 -7.47
C ASP A 45 -27.44 -13.42 -6.79
N GLY A 46 -26.75 -12.83 -5.80
CA GLY A 46 -27.17 -11.59 -5.18
C GLY A 46 -27.26 -10.45 -6.20
N CYS A 47 -28.46 -9.91 -6.35
CA CYS A 47 -28.72 -8.66 -7.03
C CYS A 47 -27.94 -7.53 -6.35
N ARG A 48 -26.78 -7.16 -6.90
CA ARG A 48 -26.22 -5.82 -6.71
C ARG A 48 -27.10 -4.85 -7.50
N GLN A 49 -27.51 -3.76 -6.85
CA GLN A 49 -28.28 -2.69 -7.46
C GLN A 49 -27.50 -2.12 -8.64
N PHE A 50 -28.05 -2.25 -9.84
CA PHE A 50 -27.65 -1.47 -11.00
C PHE A 50 -28.23 -0.07 -10.82
N GLU A 51 -27.37 0.93 -10.64
CA GLU A 51 -27.76 2.30 -10.96
C GLU A 51 -28.07 2.34 -12.47
N ARG A 52 -29.32 2.63 -12.78
CA ARG A 52 -29.78 2.86 -14.15
C ARG A 52 -29.18 4.22 -14.56
N PRO A 53 -28.40 4.31 -15.65
CA PRO A 53 -27.96 5.60 -16.14
C PRO A 53 -29.20 6.41 -16.54
N ASP A 54 -29.16 7.70 -16.22
CA ASP A 54 -30.18 8.68 -16.61
C ASP A 54 -30.30 8.65 -18.15
N ASP A 55 -31.49 8.34 -18.65
CA ASP A 55 -31.79 8.34 -20.08
C ASP A 55 -31.86 9.81 -20.54
N SER A 56 -30.71 10.41 -20.82
CA SER A 56 -30.61 11.63 -21.62
C SER A 56 -29.76 11.35 -22.86
N ASP A 57 -30.44 11.43 -24.00
CA ASP A 57 -29.99 11.18 -25.36
C ASP A 57 -28.65 11.83 -25.73
N ASP A 58 -27.72 10.97 -26.18
CA ASP A 58 -26.93 11.13 -27.42
C ASP A 58 -26.40 9.73 -27.78
N ASP A 59 -26.88 9.15 -28.90
CA ASP A 59 -26.41 7.86 -29.44
C ASP A 59 -24.96 8.00 -29.97
N GLU A 60 -23.98 8.11 -29.05
CA GLU A 60 -22.60 7.85 -29.39
C GLU A 60 -22.49 6.40 -29.87
N VAL A 61 -21.98 6.21 -31.09
CA VAL A 61 -21.68 4.88 -31.64
C VAL A 61 -20.77 4.16 -30.65
N ALA A 62 -21.32 3.21 -29.89
CA ALA A 62 -20.59 2.52 -28.85
C ALA A 62 -19.33 1.89 -29.44
N THR A 63 -18.16 2.36 -29.00
CA THR A 63 -16.88 1.79 -29.38
C THR A 63 -16.85 0.32 -28.97
N GLU A 64 -16.12 -0.52 -29.72
CA GLU A 64 -16.07 -1.96 -29.42
C GLU A 64 -15.56 -2.26 -27.99
N PHE A 65 -14.67 -1.40 -27.49
CA PHE A 65 -14.07 -1.50 -26.17
C PHE A 65 -14.14 -0.16 -25.44
N SER A 66 -14.24 -0.23 -24.12
CA SER A 66 -13.99 0.88 -23.20
C SER A 66 -12.83 0.51 -22.29
N PHE A 67 -11.87 1.43 -22.13
CA PHE A 67 -10.66 1.20 -21.36
C PHE A 67 -10.58 2.12 -20.14
N GLY A 68 -10.16 1.58 -19.00
CA GLY A 68 -9.87 2.35 -17.79
C GLY A 68 -8.45 2.94 -17.75
N GLY A 69 -7.65 2.69 -18.79
CA GLY A 69 -6.27 3.10 -18.89
C GLY A 69 -5.29 2.20 -18.13
N THR A 70 -4.04 2.22 -18.59
CA THR A 70 -2.93 1.40 -18.09
C THR A 70 -2.18 2.14 -16.98
N ARG A 71 -2.10 1.58 -15.76
CA ARG A 71 -1.44 2.23 -14.61
C ARG A 71 -0.55 1.27 -13.83
N PRO A 72 0.66 1.67 -13.41
CA PRO A 72 1.49 0.84 -12.56
C PRO A 72 1.02 0.89 -11.10
N LEU A 73 1.18 -0.22 -10.38
CA LEU A 73 0.93 -0.34 -8.95
C LEU A 73 2.24 -0.12 -8.13
N PRO A 74 2.15 0.45 -6.92
CA PRO A 74 0.93 1.00 -6.32
C PRO A 74 0.53 2.31 -7.03
N HIS A 75 -0.78 2.54 -7.16
CA HIS A 75 -1.32 3.81 -7.65
C HIS A 75 -2.16 4.48 -6.57
N GLY A 76 -1.99 5.78 -6.45
CA GLY A 76 -2.73 6.60 -5.50
C GLY A 76 -3.89 7.34 -6.16
N GLN A 77 -4.32 8.42 -5.51
CA GLN A 77 -5.43 9.24 -5.99
C GLN A 77 -5.06 10.13 -7.19
N SER A 78 -3.77 10.44 -7.34
CA SER A 78 -3.25 11.28 -8.42
C SER A 78 -2.12 10.59 -9.16
N LEU A 79 -1.87 10.98 -10.41
CA LEU A 79 -0.74 10.49 -11.21
C LEU A 79 0.61 10.80 -10.55
N ALA A 80 0.68 11.88 -9.76
CA ALA A 80 1.86 12.24 -8.97
C ALA A 80 2.18 11.21 -7.87
N GLN A 81 1.24 10.37 -7.45
CA GLN A 81 1.48 9.30 -6.48
C GLN A 81 1.88 7.97 -7.13
N SER A 82 1.80 7.88 -8.46
CA SER A 82 2.21 6.69 -9.20
C SER A 82 3.64 6.84 -9.73
N GLY A 83 4.34 5.73 -9.87
CA GLY A 83 5.64 5.70 -10.52
C GLY A 83 6.18 4.30 -10.78
N ILE A 84 7.32 4.26 -11.43
CA ILE A 84 8.08 3.06 -11.72
C ILE A 84 9.51 3.31 -11.25
N LYS A 85 10.09 2.35 -10.51
CA LYS A 85 11.48 2.42 -10.07
C LYS A 85 12.36 1.55 -10.97
N PRO A 86 13.35 2.10 -11.69
CA PRO A 86 14.24 1.31 -12.54
C PRO A 86 14.91 0.15 -11.79
N GLY A 87 14.91 -1.04 -12.38
CA GLY A 87 15.43 -2.27 -11.77
C GLY A 87 14.44 -3.03 -10.88
N HIS A 88 13.22 -2.52 -10.71
CA HIS A 88 12.21 -3.12 -9.84
C HIS A 88 11.07 -3.78 -10.62
N TRP A 89 10.54 -4.84 -10.04
CA TRP A 89 9.31 -5.48 -10.51
C TRP A 89 8.10 -4.65 -10.04
N PHE A 90 7.08 -4.57 -10.89
CA PHE A 90 5.84 -3.87 -10.61
C PHE A 90 4.68 -4.53 -11.36
N THR A 91 3.47 -4.36 -10.84
CA THR A 91 2.25 -4.76 -11.53
C THR A 91 1.71 -3.60 -12.35
N VAL A 92 1.14 -3.89 -13.51
CA VAL A 92 0.37 -2.96 -14.31
C VAL A 92 -1.08 -3.42 -14.29
N GLY A 93 -1.94 -2.58 -13.72
CA GLY A 93 -3.38 -2.81 -13.70
C GLY A 93 -4.05 -2.08 -14.85
N GLU A 94 -5.02 -2.77 -15.45
CA GLU A 94 -5.85 -2.23 -16.52
C GLU A 94 -7.28 -2.75 -16.42
N SER A 95 -8.26 -1.89 -16.71
CA SER A 95 -9.65 -2.31 -16.83
C SER A 95 -10.08 -2.25 -18.29
N ILE A 96 -10.71 -3.31 -18.78
CA ILE A 96 -11.24 -3.40 -20.14
C ILE A 96 -12.69 -3.88 -20.07
N THR A 97 -13.58 -3.19 -20.77
CA THR A 97 -14.96 -3.62 -21.01
C THR A 97 -15.12 -3.85 -22.50
N SER A 98 -15.68 -4.99 -22.91
CA SER A 98 -16.09 -5.19 -24.30
C SER A 98 -17.58 -4.87 -24.43
N ASN A 99 -17.94 -3.91 -25.28
CA ASN A 99 -19.30 -3.36 -25.30
C ASN A 99 -20.22 -4.14 -26.23
N LEU A 100 -19.69 -4.63 -27.36
CA LEU A 100 -20.49 -5.17 -28.46
C LEU A 100 -20.59 -6.70 -28.46
N ALA A 101 -19.54 -7.42 -28.09
CA ALA A 101 -19.48 -8.88 -28.20
C ALA A 101 -18.51 -9.51 -27.18
N ASP A 102 -18.61 -10.82 -26.99
CA ASP A 102 -17.58 -11.56 -26.26
C ASP A 102 -16.29 -11.56 -27.08
N ARG A 103 -15.18 -11.15 -26.45
CA ARG A 103 -13.88 -11.09 -27.10
C ARG A 103 -12.85 -11.94 -26.37
N ARG A 104 -11.98 -12.55 -27.16
CA ARG A 104 -10.78 -13.25 -26.70
C ARG A 104 -9.58 -12.66 -27.41
N GLY A 105 -8.51 -12.47 -26.68
CA GLY A 105 -7.32 -11.84 -27.21
C GLY A 105 -6.13 -11.94 -26.27
N ILE A 106 -5.10 -11.17 -26.58
CA ILE A 106 -3.88 -11.07 -25.80
C ILE A 106 -3.74 -9.61 -25.36
N LEU A 107 -3.70 -9.38 -24.05
CA LEU A 107 -3.32 -8.10 -23.48
C LEU A 107 -1.80 -8.05 -23.38
N ARG A 108 -1.22 -7.00 -23.96
CA ARG A 108 0.21 -6.74 -24.03
C ARG A 108 0.53 -5.44 -23.32
N HIS A 109 1.52 -5.47 -22.43
CA HIS A 109 2.07 -4.27 -21.80
C HIS A 109 3.55 -4.10 -22.12
N ARG A 110 3.94 -2.85 -22.35
CA ARG A 110 5.33 -2.47 -22.62
C ARG A 110 5.69 -1.19 -21.89
N VAL A 111 6.92 -1.12 -21.42
CA VAL A 111 7.50 0.09 -20.83
C VAL A 111 8.71 0.53 -21.65
N GLY A 112 8.84 1.83 -21.84
CA GLY A 112 9.94 2.44 -22.59
C GLY A 112 10.20 3.87 -22.14
N ALA A 113 11.16 4.50 -22.78
CA ALA A 113 11.47 5.92 -22.58
C ALA A 113 11.04 6.74 -23.80
N VAL A 114 10.60 7.97 -23.56
CA VAL A 114 10.35 8.97 -24.60
C VAL A 114 11.28 10.15 -24.38
N ASP A 115 11.83 10.70 -25.47
CA ASP A 115 12.62 11.92 -25.44
C ASP A 115 11.81 13.03 -24.75
N SER A 116 12.42 13.75 -23.81
CA SER A 116 11.84 15.04 -23.42
C SER A 116 11.85 15.94 -24.65
N PRO A 117 10.75 16.66 -24.96
CA PRO A 117 10.80 17.69 -25.99
C PRO A 117 11.92 18.66 -25.62
N ALA A 118 12.78 19.00 -26.60
CA ALA A 118 13.87 19.94 -26.40
C ALA A 118 13.30 21.27 -25.85
N ASP A 119 14.00 21.83 -24.87
CA ASP A 119 13.71 23.02 -24.08
C ASP A 119 12.64 23.99 -24.64
N GLY A 120 11.61 24.27 -23.85
CA GLY A 120 10.74 25.44 -24.05
C GLY A 120 9.23 25.23 -23.92
N ALA A 121 8.74 24.02 -23.71
CA ALA A 121 7.31 23.75 -23.50
C ALA A 121 7.05 23.25 -22.06
N ASP A 122 7.20 24.13 -21.07
CA ASP A 122 6.77 23.93 -19.68
C ASP A 122 5.24 23.95 -19.52
N GLY A 123 4.54 23.36 -20.47
CA GLY A 123 3.11 23.07 -20.35
C GLY A 123 2.92 21.71 -19.72
N ALA A 124 2.47 21.69 -18.46
CA ALA A 124 1.99 20.48 -17.78
C ALA A 124 0.85 19.77 -18.55
N ASP A 125 0.24 20.46 -19.53
CA ASP A 125 -0.88 20.01 -20.35
C ASP A 125 -0.59 19.99 -21.86
N ALA A 126 0.67 19.74 -22.28
CA ALA A 126 0.94 19.44 -23.68
C ALA A 126 0.22 18.13 -24.07
N ASP A 127 -0.94 18.32 -24.70
CA ASP A 127 -1.88 17.32 -25.17
C ASP A 127 -1.15 16.20 -25.92
N PHE A 128 -1.08 15.03 -25.29
CA PHE A 128 -0.24 13.92 -25.75
C PHE A 128 -0.82 13.18 -26.96
N ASP A 129 -2.02 13.59 -27.40
CA ASP A 129 -2.56 13.20 -28.70
C ASP A 129 -1.72 13.70 -29.88
N SER A 130 -0.80 14.65 -29.64
CA SER A 130 0.17 15.14 -30.62
C SER A 130 1.33 14.15 -30.86
N GLY A 131 1.04 12.94 -31.36
CA GLY A 131 1.93 12.15 -32.22
C GLY A 131 3.32 11.73 -31.69
N SER A 132 3.64 11.99 -30.42
CA SER A 132 4.94 11.69 -29.81
C SER A 132 5.06 10.19 -29.56
N ARG A 133 5.35 9.44 -30.63
CA ARG A 133 5.53 7.99 -30.59
C ARG A 133 6.86 7.65 -29.91
N PRO A 134 6.90 6.70 -28.96
CA PRO A 134 8.15 6.21 -28.41
C PRO A 134 9.01 5.66 -29.54
N ARG A 135 10.29 6.03 -29.56
CA ARG A 135 11.20 5.46 -30.56
C ARG A 135 11.33 3.94 -30.33
N PRO A 136 11.33 3.11 -31.39
CA PRO A 136 11.38 1.65 -31.27
C PRO A 136 12.57 1.12 -30.45
N ASP A 137 13.70 1.81 -30.51
CA ASP A 137 14.97 1.52 -29.82
C ASP A 137 14.96 1.86 -28.32
N ARG A 138 13.97 2.62 -27.86
CA ARG A 138 13.84 3.02 -26.44
C ARG A 138 12.80 2.21 -25.65
N TRP A 139 12.23 1.17 -26.25
CA TRP A 139 11.45 0.18 -25.52
C TRP A 139 12.37 -0.79 -24.79
N LEU A 140 11.97 -1.18 -23.59
CA LEU A 140 12.61 -2.32 -22.97
C LEU A 140 12.31 -3.60 -23.77
N PRO A 141 13.24 -4.56 -23.80
CA PRO A 141 13.06 -5.80 -24.55
C PRO A 141 11.97 -6.69 -23.93
N LEU A 142 11.64 -6.48 -22.66
CA LEU A 142 10.64 -7.28 -21.95
C LEU A 142 9.24 -6.75 -22.21
N THR A 143 8.38 -7.65 -22.69
CA THR A 143 6.97 -7.41 -22.95
C THR A 143 6.17 -8.42 -22.12
N ALA A 144 5.14 -7.96 -21.42
CA ALA A 144 4.22 -8.84 -20.71
C ALA A 144 3.01 -9.12 -21.61
N GLU A 145 2.69 -10.39 -21.81
CA GLU A 145 1.55 -10.83 -22.61
C GLU A 145 0.70 -11.81 -21.82
N TYR A 146 -0.60 -11.56 -21.77
CA TYR A 146 -1.55 -12.40 -21.05
C TYR A 146 -2.80 -12.65 -21.90
N PRO A 147 -3.27 -13.91 -21.97
CA PRO A 147 -4.55 -14.19 -22.60
C PRO A 147 -5.67 -13.54 -21.78
N ALA A 148 -6.56 -12.84 -22.46
CA ALA A 148 -7.70 -12.17 -21.85
C ALA A 148 -9.00 -12.60 -22.52
N VAL A 149 -9.98 -12.92 -21.68
CA VAL A 149 -11.36 -13.21 -22.08
C VAL A 149 -12.24 -12.11 -21.52
N LEU A 150 -12.89 -11.39 -22.42
CA LEU A 150 -13.71 -10.23 -22.13
C LEU A 150 -15.16 -10.56 -22.50
N PRO A 151 -16.00 -10.95 -21.52
CA PRO A 151 -17.43 -11.11 -21.77
C PRO A 151 -18.07 -9.76 -22.12
N ARG A 152 -19.09 -9.80 -22.98
CA ARG A 152 -19.86 -8.64 -23.39
C ARG A 152 -20.43 -7.91 -22.16
N GLN A 153 -20.33 -6.57 -22.18
CA GLN A 153 -20.80 -5.64 -21.16
C GLN A 153 -20.25 -5.90 -19.74
N SER A 154 -19.22 -6.75 -19.61
CA SER A 154 -18.54 -7.01 -18.34
C SER A 154 -17.22 -6.26 -18.32
N ARG A 155 -17.04 -5.40 -17.31
CA ARG A 155 -15.74 -4.84 -16.99
C ARG A 155 -14.86 -5.94 -16.39
N LYS A 156 -13.69 -6.16 -16.98
CA LYS A 156 -12.64 -7.05 -16.45
C LYS A 156 -11.43 -6.22 -16.08
N ARG A 157 -10.89 -6.50 -14.89
CA ARG A 157 -9.58 -6.00 -14.49
C ARG A 157 -8.54 -7.07 -14.77
N LEU A 158 -7.44 -6.64 -15.37
CA LEU A 158 -6.32 -7.49 -15.78
C LEU A 158 -5.04 -6.86 -15.23
N ASP A 159 -4.30 -7.65 -14.48
CA ASP A 159 -3.10 -7.22 -13.79
C ASP A 159 -1.91 -8.03 -14.31
N ASN A 160 -0.91 -7.36 -14.87
CA ASN A 160 0.24 -7.98 -15.51
C ASN A 160 1.55 -7.51 -14.86
N ARG A 161 2.46 -8.44 -14.58
CA ARG A 161 3.76 -8.11 -14.03
C ARG A 161 4.74 -7.66 -15.11
N LEU A 162 5.47 -6.59 -14.84
CA LEU A 162 6.63 -6.14 -15.61
C LEU A 162 7.83 -5.87 -14.71
N VAL A 163 9.01 -5.80 -15.32
CA VAL A 163 10.21 -5.28 -14.67
C VAL A 163 10.60 -3.97 -15.35
N ALA A 164 10.80 -2.95 -14.54
CA ALA A 164 11.44 -1.74 -15.00
C ALA A 164 12.90 -2.07 -15.24
N GLY A 165 13.38 -1.90 -16.46
CA GLY A 165 14.77 -2.15 -16.84
C GLY A 165 15.74 -1.34 -15.98
N SER A 166 17.04 -1.58 -16.16
CA SER A 166 18.06 -0.72 -15.53
C SER A 166 17.84 0.73 -15.93
N ALA A 167 18.34 1.67 -15.14
CA ALA A 167 18.11 3.08 -15.37
C ALA A 167 18.72 3.59 -16.71
N GLY A 168 19.68 2.89 -17.32
CA GLY A 168 20.37 3.31 -18.55
C GLY A 168 19.47 3.80 -19.71
N PRO A 169 18.42 3.09 -20.13
CA PRO A 169 17.48 3.55 -21.17
C PRO A 169 16.61 4.73 -20.74
N PHE A 170 16.52 5.01 -19.43
CA PHE A 170 15.70 6.07 -18.84
C PHE A 170 16.51 7.33 -18.46
N ILE A 171 17.80 7.18 -18.13
CA ILE A 171 18.68 8.23 -17.58
C ILE A 171 18.97 9.37 -18.56
N ALA A 172 18.87 9.16 -19.87
CA ALA A 172 19.13 10.21 -20.87
C ALA A 172 17.98 11.23 -21.03
N ASP A 173 17.50 11.81 -19.92
CA ASP A 173 16.39 12.79 -19.85
C ASP A 173 15.00 12.27 -20.28
N GLY A 174 14.84 10.95 -20.29
CA GLY A 174 13.63 10.31 -20.77
C GLY A 174 12.49 10.34 -19.75
N LYS A 175 11.28 10.70 -20.19
CA LYS A 175 10.06 10.39 -19.43
C LYS A 175 9.71 8.91 -19.68
N ALA A 176 9.39 8.16 -18.62
CA ALA A 176 8.88 6.80 -18.81
C ALA A 176 7.51 6.82 -19.47
N VAL A 177 7.28 5.86 -20.35
CA VAL A 177 5.99 5.59 -20.96
C VAL A 177 5.62 4.14 -20.73
N LEU A 178 4.41 3.95 -20.25
CA LEU A 178 3.75 2.65 -20.14
C LEU A 178 2.63 2.59 -21.16
N LEU A 179 2.61 1.53 -21.95
CA LEU A 179 1.64 1.31 -23.02
C LEU A 179 0.94 -0.04 -22.82
N GLY A 180 -0.39 -0.03 -22.91
CA GLY A 180 -1.23 -1.21 -23.03
C GLY A 180 -1.77 -1.38 -24.45
N GLN A 181 -1.80 -2.62 -24.92
CA GLN A 181 -2.34 -2.99 -26.23
C GLN A 181 -3.13 -4.29 -26.11
N PHE A 182 -4.29 -4.38 -26.74
CA PHE A 182 -5.10 -5.58 -26.80
C PHE A 182 -5.18 -6.07 -28.25
N ALA A 183 -4.67 -7.27 -28.49
CA ALA A 183 -4.75 -7.94 -29.78
C ALA A 183 -5.92 -8.91 -29.79
N THR A 184 -6.90 -8.71 -30.68
CA THR A 184 -8.02 -9.65 -30.83
C THR A 184 -7.60 -10.87 -31.65
N GLY A 185 -8.16 -12.05 -31.37
CA GLY A 185 -7.81 -13.28 -32.10
C GLY A 185 -8.29 -13.33 -33.57
N THR A 186 -9.31 -12.53 -33.92
CA THR A 186 -9.97 -12.58 -35.24
C THR A 186 -9.44 -11.57 -36.25
N ALA A 187 -8.82 -10.49 -35.76
CA ALA A 187 -8.20 -9.49 -36.58
C ALA A 187 -6.87 -9.14 -35.90
N SER A 188 -5.77 -9.15 -36.65
CA SER A 188 -4.45 -8.66 -36.23
C SER A 188 -4.43 -7.16 -35.86
N THR A 189 -5.60 -6.58 -35.60
CA THR A 189 -5.82 -5.25 -35.06
C THR A 189 -5.39 -5.21 -33.61
N LEU A 190 -4.28 -4.52 -33.38
CA LEU A 190 -3.85 -4.07 -32.07
C LEU A 190 -4.65 -2.82 -31.71
N VAL A 191 -5.44 -2.90 -30.65
CA VAL A 191 -6.12 -1.74 -30.08
C VAL A 191 -5.28 -1.21 -28.93
N GLU A 192 -4.87 0.04 -28.97
CA GLU A 192 -4.21 0.66 -27.81
C GLU A 192 -5.23 0.87 -26.71
N THR A 193 -4.95 0.30 -25.54
CA THR A 193 -5.89 0.30 -24.41
C THR A 193 -5.62 1.43 -23.42
N GLY A 194 -4.44 2.04 -23.54
CA GLY A 194 -4.08 3.18 -22.73
C GLY A 194 -2.59 3.45 -22.78
N ARG A 195 -2.25 4.70 -22.49
CA ARG A 195 -0.88 5.16 -22.34
C ARG A 195 -0.78 6.00 -21.10
N SER A 196 0.24 5.76 -20.28
CA SER A 196 0.52 6.58 -19.10
C SER A 196 1.99 6.96 -19.03
N ARG A 197 2.24 8.08 -18.33
CA ARG A 197 3.58 8.63 -18.08
C ARG A 197 3.87 8.52 -16.58
N PRO A 198 4.24 7.34 -16.08
CA PRO A 198 4.55 7.19 -14.66
C PRO A 198 5.81 7.97 -14.30
N ASN A 199 5.88 8.46 -13.07
CA ASN A 199 7.09 9.07 -12.55
C ASN A 199 8.19 8.01 -12.48
N LEU A 200 9.41 8.38 -12.87
CA LEU A 200 10.58 7.56 -12.58
C LEU A 200 11.06 7.87 -11.17
N LEU A 201 11.17 6.83 -10.34
CA LEU A 201 11.68 6.96 -8.98
C LEU A 201 13.20 6.98 -8.99
N GLU A 202 13.77 7.88 -8.20
CA GLU A 202 15.21 7.96 -7.97
C GLU A 202 15.74 6.73 -7.20
N PRO A 203 17.06 6.44 -7.21
CA PRO A 203 17.64 5.30 -6.51
C PRO A 203 17.28 5.22 -5.02
N GLU A 204 17.18 6.35 -4.33
CA GLU A 204 16.80 6.46 -2.93
C GLU A 204 15.29 6.48 -2.68
N GLU A 205 14.48 6.79 -3.69
CA GLU A 205 13.04 7.02 -3.54
C GLU A 205 12.27 5.69 -3.50
N TYR A 206 11.47 5.44 -2.47
CA TYR A 206 10.61 4.25 -2.36
C TYR A 206 9.16 4.64 -2.09
N PHE A 207 8.22 3.75 -2.39
CA PHE A 207 6.84 3.97 -1.97
C PHE A 207 6.68 3.75 -0.47
N LEU A 208 5.90 4.64 0.14
CA LEU A 208 5.21 4.41 1.41
C LEU A 208 3.72 4.41 1.11
N VAL A 209 3.10 3.24 1.23
CA VAL A 209 1.69 3.03 0.91
C VAL A 209 0.86 3.25 2.16
N VAL A 210 -0.17 4.05 2.08
CA VAL A 210 -1.12 4.31 3.17
C VAL A 210 -2.45 3.68 2.81
N LEU A 211 -2.88 2.74 3.66
CA LEU A 211 -4.18 2.09 3.61
C LEU A 211 -5.09 2.74 4.65
N SER A 212 -5.92 3.68 4.19
CA SER A 212 -6.91 4.37 5.01
C SER A 212 -8.14 4.71 4.17
N ARG A 213 -9.32 4.59 4.76
CA ARG A 213 -10.59 5.15 4.27
C ARG A 213 -10.63 6.67 4.39
N ARG A 214 -9.78 7.26 5.23
CA ARG A 214 -9.68 8.70 5.50
C ARG A 214 -8.25 9.24 5.26
N PRO A 215 -7.76 9.18 4.00
CA PRO A 215 -6.37 9.52 3.67
C PRO A 215 -5.99 10.98 3.99
N GLU A 216 -6.96 11.89 4.06
CA GLU A 216 -6.77 13.29 4.45
C GLU A 216 -6.13 13.45 5.84
N ARG A 217 -6.36 12.49 6.75
CA ARG A 217 -5.76 12.45 8.10
C ARG A 217 -4.23 12.35 8.07
N PHE A 218 -3.67 11.87 6.97
CA PHE A 218 -2.24 11.65 6.78
C PHE A 218 -1.63 12.60 5.74
N SER A 219 -2.35 13.64 5.32
CA SER A 219 -1.86 14.63 4.35
C SER A 219 -0.55 15.30 4.79
N ALA A 220 -0.40 15.55 6.09
CA ALA A 220 0.82 16.12 6.68
C ALA A 220 2.09 15.28 6.41
N LEU A 221 1.96 13.98 6.16
CA LEU A 221 3.11 13.13 5.82
C LEU A 221 3.73 13.54 4.48
N GLN A 222 2.97 14.11 3.54
CA GLN A 222 3.48 14.47 2.21
C GLN A 222 4.54 15.58 2.23
N THR A 223 4.53 16.42 3.26
CA THR A 223 5.44 17.55 3.46
C THR A 223 6.49 17.28 4.54
N ALA A 224 6.47 16.10 5.16
CA ALA A 224 7.40 15.77 6.23
C ALA A 224 8.85 15.72 5.75
N ASP A 225 9.78 16.13 6.61
CA ASP A 225 11.20 16.26 6.28
C ASP A 225 11.85 14.89 5.95
N TRP A 226 11.26 13.78 6.41
CA TRP A 226 11.77 12.44 6.18
C TRP A 226 11.32 11.92 4.82
N VAL A 227 10.25 12.48 4.26
CA VAL A 227 9.81 12.29 2.87
C VAL A 227 10.67 13.15 1.94
N ARG A 228 10.77 14.45 2.24
CA ARG A 228 11.56 15.43 1.48
C ARG A 228 12.50 16.18 2.42
N PRO A 229 13.74 15.68 2.59
CA PRO A 229 14.73 16.39 3.39
C PRO A 229 14.96 17.80 2.82
N PRO A 230 15.08 18.84 3.67
CA PRO A 230 15.53 20.14 3.20
C PRO A 230 16.91 19.97 2.55
N ARG A 231 17.01 20.42 1.30
CA ARG A 231 18.22 20.37 0.46
C ARG A 231 18.32 21.66 -0.32
N ASP A 232 19.55 22.02 -0.67
CA ASP A 232 19.83 23.10 -1.59
C ASP A 232 19.58 22.59 -3.03
N ASP A 233 18.68 23.23 -3.77
CA ASP A 233 18.40 22.88 -5.18
C ASP A 233 19.59 23.21 -6.11
N PHE A 234 20.62 23.88 -5.57
CA PHE A 234 21.85 24.26 -6.27
C PHE A 234 22.84 23.12 -6.53
N ASP A 235 22.69 21.94 -5.92
CA ASP A 235 23.53 20.75 -6.22
C ASP A 235 23.14 20.07 -7.55
N SER A 236 22.62 20.86 -8.48
CA SER A 236 22.27 20.53 -9.87
C SER A 236 23.51 20.32 -10.76
N SER A 237 24.72 20.24 -10.19
CA SER A 237 25.97 20.00 -10.95
C SER A 237 26.03 18.62 -11.60
N ASP A 238 25.12 17.72 -11.22
CA ASP A 238 25.11 16.33 -11.66
C ASP A 238 24.06 16.06 -12.74
N GLY A 239 23.89 16.99 -13.70
CA GLY A 239 23.13 16.82 -14.96
C GLY A 239 21.67 16.32 -14.86
N SER A 240 21.17 16.12 -13.65
CA SER A 240 19.86 15.59 -13.33
C SER A 240 18.98 16.79 -13.06
N SER A 241 18.25 17.19 -14.09
CA SER A 241 17.22 18.21 -14.07
C SER A 241 16.49 18.32 -12.72
N GLY A 242 16.86 19.32 -11.89
CA GLY A 242 16.10 19.98 -10.81
C GLY A 242 15.06 19.19 -9.98
N ARG A 243 15.14 17.86 -9.90
CA ARG A 243 14.15 17.05 -9.19
C ARG A 243 14.53 17.00 -7.74
N ALA A 244 13.76 17.71 -6.92
CA ALA A 244 13.83 17.62 -5.46
C ALA A 244 13.85 16.15 -5.03
N ARG A 245 15.03 15.65 -4.64
CA ARG A 245 15.27 14.25 -4.27
C ARG A 245 14.36 13.88 -3.09
N ARG A 246 13.70 12.72 -3.16
CA ARG A 246 12.74 12.27 -2.13
C ARG A 246 13.16 10.92 -1.60
N ASN A 247 13.01 10.70 -0.31
CA ASN A 247 13.20 9.35 0.25
C ASN A 247 11.97 8.50 0.01
N PHE A 248 10.79 9.12 0.10
CA PHE A 248 9.53 8.40 -0.04
C PHE A 248 8.58 9.13 -0.98
N ARG A 249 7.80 8.33 -1.70
CA ARG A 249 6.59 8.75 -2.37
C ARG A 249 5.40 8.19 -1.62
N ILE A 250 4.60 9.07 -1.03
CA ILE A 250 3.41 8.67 -0.28
C ILE A 250 2.29 8.34 -1.26
N VAL A 251 1.71 7.14 -1.13
CA VAL A 251 0.64 6.65 -1.99
C VAL A 251 -0.60 6.38 -1.15
N PHE A 252 -1.67 7.14 -1.37
CA PHE A 252 -2.95 6.94 -0.71
C PHE A 252 -3.85 6.07 -1.57
N VAL A 253 -4.03 4.80 -1.18
CA VAL A 253 -4.86 3.84 -1.92
C VAL A 253 -6.33 4.07 -1.55
N LYS A 254 -7.20 4.21 -2.56
CA LYS A 254 -8.65 4.33 -2.31
C LYS A 254 -9.26 2.97 -1.95
N PRO A 255 -10.17 2.89 -0.96
CA PRO A 255 -10.85 1.65 -0.59
C PRO A 255 -11.58 0.95 -1.73
N ASP A 256 -12.32 1.71 -2.54
CA ASP A 256 -13.06 1.18 -3.70
C ASP A 256 -12.13 0.58 -4.78
N ASN A 257 -10.83 0.87 -4.67
CA ASN A 257 -9.77 0.41 -5.55
C ASN A 257 -8.78 -0.54 -4.84
N TRP A 258 -9.11 -1.20 -3.73
CA TRP A 258 -8.21 -2.19 -3.09
C TRP A 258 -7.56 -3.27 -3.97
N PRO A 259 -8.12 -3.68 -5.13
CA PRO A 259 -7.32 -4.44 -6.11
C PRO A 259 -6.01 -3.71 -6.53
N ALA A 260 -5.77 -2.45 -6.17
CA ALA A 260 -4.53 -1.69 -6.38
C ALA A 260 -3.31 -2.19 -5.60
N LEU A 261 -3.47 -3.15 -4.69
CA LEU A 261 -2.33 -3.85 -4.09
C LEU A 261 -1.93 -5.05 -4.94
N SER A 262 -0.62 -5.22 -5.14
CA SER A 262 -0.10 -6.34 -5.92
C SER A 262 -0.30 -7.67 -5.20
N GLU A 263 -0.79 -8.67 -5.93
CA GLU A 263 -1.08 -10.02 -5.44
C GLU A 263 0.16 -10.89 -5.22
N THR A 264 1.36 -10.35 -5.50
CA THR A 264 2.61 -11.08 -5.35
C THR A 264 3.71 -10.20 -4.76
N MET A 265 4.50 -10.76 -3.84
CA MET A 265 5.57 -10.03 -3.14
C MET A 265 6.62 -9.43 -4.08
N LEU A 266 6.89 -10.06 -5.23
CA LEU A 266 7.88 -9.54 -6.19
C LEU A 266 7.54 -8.13 -6.66
N ASP A 267 6.25 -7.84 -6.83
CA ASP A 267 5.80 -6.53 -7.32
C ASP A 267 5.89 -5.43 -6.25
N TRP A 268 6.15 -5.81 -4.99
CA TRP A 268 6.38 -4.89 -3.88
C TRP A 268 7.83 -4.40 -3.78
N THR A 269 8.70 -4.76 -4.72
CA THR A 269 10.13 -4.43 -4.64
C THR A 269 10.43 -2.93 -4.53
N SER A 270 9.56 -2.06 -5.05
CA SER A 270 9.66 -0.59 -4.97
C SER A 270 8.95 0.00 -3.74
N THR A 271 8.26 -0.83 -2.95
CA THR A 271 7.54 -0.42 -1.74
C THR A 271 8.33 -0.80 -0.49
N SER A 272 8.66 0.23 0.29
CA SER A 272 9.47 0.07 1.51
C SER A 272 8.62 -0.18 2.74
N THR A 273 7.50 0.54 2.84
CA THR A 273 6.71 0.68 4.06
C THR A 273 5.24 0.74 3.70
N LEU A 274 4.40 0.12 4.52
CA LEU A 274 2.96 0.19 4.44
C LEU A 274 2.41 0.66 5.78
N LEU A 275 1.64 1.74 5.79
CA LEU A 275 0.89 2.23 6.94
C LEU A 275 -0.55 1.73 6.81
N TRP A 276 -0.97 0.93 7.78
CA TRP A 276 -2.31 0.36 7.88
C TRP A 276 -3.10 1.11 8.96
N ASP A 277 -4.16 1.80 8.54
CA ASP A 277 -5.08 2.53 9.40
C ASP A 277 -6.44 1.82 9.41
N ASP A 278 -7.53 2.42 8.97
CA ASP A 278 -8.88 1.90 9.18
C ASP A 278 -9.37 1.01 8.02
N VAL A 279 -8.51 0.17 7.44
CA VAL A 279 -8.89 -0.77 6.36
C VAL A 279 -9.20 -2.15 6.93
N GLU A 280 -10.36 -2.70 6.57
CA GLU A 280 -10.76 -4.04 6.99
C GLU A 280 -9.88 -5.11 6.32
N PRO A 281 -9.22 -6.01 7.07
CA PRO A 281 -8.33 -7.03 6.50
C PRO A 281 -9.01 -7.97 5.51
N ALA A 282 -10.30 -8.26 5.73
CA ALA A 282 -11.10 -9.14 4.89
C ALA A 282 -11.34 -8.60 3.47
N SER A 283 -10.99 -7.33 3.23
CA SER A 283 -11.13 -6.73 1.92
C SER A 283 -10.00 -7.05 0.94
N LEU A 284 -8.86 -7.51 1.46
CA LEU A 284 -7.78 -8.00 0.63
C LEU A 284 -8.09 -9.41 0.15
N THR A 285 -7.69 -9.71 -1.09
CA THR A 285 -7.74 -11.10 -1.56
C THR A 285 -6.78 -11.98 -0.74
N PRO A 286 -7.03 -13.30 -0.67
CA PRO A 286 -6.10 -14.24 -0.03
C PRO A 286 -4.67 -14.11 -0.57
N GLU A 287 -4.53 -13.89 -1.87
CA GLU A 287 -3.27 -13.70 -2.59
C GLU A 287 -2.58 -12.39 -2.18
N GLN A 288 -3.30 -11.27 -2.16
CA GLN A 288 -2.76 -9.99 -1.66
C GLN A 288 -2.30 -10.09 -0.21
N SER A 289 -3.09 -10.75 0.64
CA SER A 289 -2.73 -10.94 2.03
C SER A 289 -1.48 -11.79 2.20
N GLN A 290 -1.35 -12.87 1.40
CA GLN A 290 -0.15 -13.70 1.40
C GLN A 290 1.07 -12.93 0.87
N ALA A 291 0.90 -12.15 -0.19
CA ALA A 291 1.95 -11.30 -0.74
C ALA A 291 2.47 -10.28 0.27
N LEU A 292 1.60 -9.68 1.08
CA LEU A 292 2.00 -8.79 2.19
C LEU A 292 2.81 -9.52 3.25
N ILE A 293 2.37 -10.73 3.64
CA ILE A 293 3.10 -11.56 4.61
C ILE A 293 4.47 -11.94 4.06
N ASP A 294 4.55 -12.35 2.79
CA ASP A 294 5.81 -12.69 2.14
C ASP A 294 6.71 -11.45 2.07
N TRP A 295 6.18 -10.30 1.66
CA TRP A 295 6.91 -9.03 1.61
C TRP A 295 7.49 -8.65 2.98
N LEU A 296 6.75 -8.86 4.06
CA LEU A 296 7.27 -8.72 5.42
C LEU A 296 8.48 -9.64 5.66
N HIS A 297 8.38 -10.94 5.36
CA HIS A 297 9.50 -11.86 5.53
C HIS A 297 10.77 -11.43 4.76
N PHE A 298 10.62 -10.78 3.61
CA PHE A 298 11.72 -10.32 2.77
C PHE A 298 12.28 -8.93 3.15
N GLY A 299 11.72 -8.25 4.14
CA GLY A 299 12.24 -6.98 4.66
C GLY A 299 11.31 -5.79 4.54
N GLY A 300 10.04 -6.02 4.21
CA GLY A 300 8.99 -5.01 4.28
C GLY A 300 8.74 -4.49 5.70
N ARG A 301 8.20 -3.28 5.81
CA ARG A 301 7.83 -2.65 7.09
C ARG A 301 6.34 -2.32 7.14
N LEU A 302 5.59 -2.99 8.00
CA LEU A 302 4.18 -2.69 8.26
C LEU A 302 4.06 -1.82 9.51
N ILE A 303 3.49 -0.63 9.37
CA ILE A 303 3.09 0.24 10.48
C ILE A 303 1.59 0.05 10.69
N VAL A 304 1.18 -0.36 11.88
CA VAL A 304 -0.23 -0.51 12.28
C VAL A 304 -0.61 0.65 13.17
N ASN A 305 -1.59 1.44 12.72
CA ASN A 305 -2.00 2.66 13.38
C ASN A 305 -3.03 2.41 14.48
N GLY A 306 -2.60 2.54 15.74
CA GLY A 306 -3.51 2.74 16.86
C GLY A 306 -4.48 1.59 17.16
N PRO A 307 -5.46 1.86 18.05
CA PRO A 307 -6.31 0.81 18.61
C PRO A 307 -7.22 0.10 17.62
N ALA A 308 -7.86 0.85 16.72
CA ALA A 308 -8.84 0.29 15.79
C ALA A 308 -8.19 -0.74 14.87
N SER A 309 -7.14 -0.33 14.14
CA SER A 309 -6.39 -1.18 13.21
C SER A 309 -5.72 -2.36 13.91
N GLY A 310 -5.15 -2.12 15.10
CA GLY A 310 -4.55 -3.17 15.91
C GLY A 310 -5.55 -4.27 16.28
N SER A 311 -6.79 -3.89 16.62
CA SER A 311 -7.84 -4.84 16.97
C SER A 311 -8.35 -5.65 15.77
N GLU A 312 -8.53 -5.02 14.61
CA GLU A 312 -8.98 -5.69 13.39
C GLU A 312 -7.93 -6.69 12.87
N LEU A 313 -6.67 -6.27 12.76
CA LEU A 313 -5.57 -7.13 12.30
C LEU A 313 -5.28 -8.29 13.27
N THR A 314 -5.48 -8.09 14.58
CA THR A 314 -5.33 -9.15 15.58
C THR A 314 -6.31 -10.30 15.35
N ARG A 315 -7.54 -10.01 14.90
CA ARG A 315 -8.60 -11.00 14.70
C ARG A 315 -8.51 -11.72 13.35
N ASP A 316 -7.68 -11.22 12.45
CA ASP A 316 -7.51 -11.76 11.10
C ASP A 316 -6.22 -12.61 10.98
N ARG A 317 -5.84 -13.02 9.76
CA ARG A 317 -4.65 -13.84 9.45
C ARG A 317 -3.33 -13.19 9.86
N PHE A 318 -3.33 -11.89 10.09
CA PHE A 318 -2.17 -11.13 10.57
C PHE A 318 -1.93 -11.29 12.08
N GLY A 319 -2.93 -11.73 12.85
CA GLY A 319 -2.87 -11.72 14.32
C GLY A 319 -1.70 -12.47 14.92
N ARG A 320 -1.26 -13.57 14.31
CA ARG A 320 -0.07 -14.33 14.78
C ARG A 320 1.24 -13.57 14.65
N TRP A 321 1.28 -12.56 13.79
CA TRP A 321 2.46 -11.73 13.52
C TRP A 321 2.47 -10.42 14.31
N MET A 322 1.31 -9.99 14.83
CA MET A 322 1.18 -8.72 15.54
C MET A 322 2.12 -8.61 16.75
N PRO A 323 2.69 -7.42 17.03
CA PRO A 323 3.46 -7.15 18.24
C PRO A 323 2.64 -7.34 19.53
N GLN A 324 1.39 -6.88 19.53
CA GLN A 324 0.43 -7.06 20.62
C GLN A 324 -0.86 -7.65 20.06
N ARG A 325 -1.43 -8.66 20.74
CA ARG A 325 -2.80 -9.09 20.47
C ARG A 325 -3.73 -8.15 21.22
N VAL A 326 -4.41 -7.27 20.49
CA VAL A 326 -5.31 -6.28 21.07
C VAL A 326 -6.62 -6.95 21.48
N GLU A 327 -6.91 -6.92 22.78
CA GLU A 327 -8.10 -7.53 23.37
C GLU A 327 -9.10 -6.48 23.87
N ALA A 328 -8.61 -5.33 24.30
CA ALA A 328 -9.44 -4.23 24.79
C ALA A 328 -8.80 -2.86 24.47
N ALA A 329 -9.64 -1.83 24.49
CA ALA A 329 -9.21 -0.44 24.57
C ALA A 329 -9.18 -0.02 26.04
N GLU A 330 -8.14 0.70 26.44
CA GLU A 330 -8.00 1.31 27.77
C GLU A 330 -7.68 2.80 27.62
N GLU A 331 -7.78 3.55 28.71
CA GLU A 331 -7.39 4.97 28.69
C GLU A 331 -5.87 5.10 28.61
N LEU A 332 -5.41 5.96 27.70
CA LEU A 332 -4.00 6.26 27.52
C LEU A 332 -3.51 7.10 28.71
N ASP A 333 -2.50 6.58 29.41
CA ASP A 333 -1.79 7.32 30.46
C ASP A 333 -1.15 8.60 29.89
N PRO A 334 -1.59 9.80 30.33
CA PRO A 334 -1.04 11.07 29.87
C PRO A 334 0.46 11.22 30.19
N ASP A 335 0.95 10.61 31.27
CA ASP A 335 2.36 10.70 31.64
C ASP A 335 3.26 9.83 30.74
N ALA A 336 2.76 8.67 30.31
CA ALA A 336 3.45 7.87 29.29
C ALA A 336 3.56 8.63 27.97
N LEU A 337 2.49 9.33 27.56
CA LEU A 337 2.49 10.14 26.35
C LEU A 337 3.42 11.37 26.49
N ALA A 338 3.40 12.03 27.64
CA ALA A 338 4.32 13.12 27.96
C ALA A 338 5.78 12.67 27.92
N GLY A 339 6.08 11.47 28.45
CA GLY A 339 7.41 10.87 28.40
C GLY A 339 7.87 10.60 26.96
N LEU A 340 6.97 10.14 26.08
CA LEU A 340 7.27 9.97 24.66
C LEU A 340 7.61 11.30 23.99
N VAL A 341 6.79 12.33 24.21
CA VAL A 341 6.97 13.65 23.58
C VAL A 341 8.31 14.27 24.00
N ARG A 342 8.69 14.20 25.28
CA ARG A 342 9.97 14.73 25.75
C ARG A 342 11.17 14.02 25.14
N GLU A 343 11.13 12.69 25.10
CA GLU A 343 12.26 11.89 24.62
C GLU A 343 12.50 12.03 23.11
N TRP A 344 11.42 12.20 22.35
CA TRP A 344 11.48 12.31 20.89
C TRP A 344 11.44 13.75 20.36
N ALA A 345 11.41 14.75 21.26
CA ALA A 345 11.53 16.15 20.90
C ALA A 345 12.93 16.43 20.32
N VAL A 346 12.98 17.23 19.27
CA VAL A 346 14.25 17.73 18.75
C VAL A 346 14.86 18.69 19.78
N PRO A 347 16.15 18.58 20.10
CA PRO A 347 16.79 19.52 21.02
C PRO A 347 16.58 20.97 20.58
N GLY A 348 16.01 21.79 21.48
CA GLY A 348 15.67 23.19 21.20
C GLY A 348 14.22 23.45 20.79
N ASP A 349 13.34 22.43 20.78
CA ASP A 349 11.89 22.61 20.61
C ASP A 349 11.27 23.26 21.86
N GLU A 350 11.08 24.58 21.81
CA GLU A 350 10.54 25.40 22.91
C GLU A 350 9.09 25.04 23.27
N ASP A 351 8.33 24.42 22.37
CA ASP A 351 6.92 24.08 22.59
C ASP A 351 6.72 22.78 23.38
N THR A 352 7.78 22.01 23.62
CA THR A 352 7.71 20.66 24.19
C THR A 352 6.95 20.62 25.52
N GLU A 353 7.31 21.48 26.48
CA GLU A 353 6.67 21.48 27.81
C GLU A 353 5.22 22.01 27.75
N GLN A 354 4.94 22.99 26.89
CA GLN A 354 3.56 23.46 26.69
C GLN A 354 2.66 22.33 26.15
N ARG A 355 3.19 21.48 25.26
CA ARG A 355 2.47 20.32 24.73
C ARG A 355 2.24 19.27 25.79
N VAL A 356 3.24 18.99 26.62
CA VAL A 356 3.07 18.06 27.74
C VAL A 356 1.95 18.51 28.66
N GLU A 357 1.86 19.81 28.97
CA GLU A 357 0.76 20.33 29.79
C GLU A 357 -0.60 20.11 29.10
N LYS A 358 -0.74 20.46 27.82
CA LYS A 358 -1.96 20.22 27.03
C LYS A 358 -2.35 18.74 26.97
N ILE A 359 -1.37 17.83 26.92
CA ILE A 359 -1.59 16.38 26.93
C ILE A 359 -2.19 15.96 28.28
N ARG A 360 -1.67 16.48 29.39
CA ARG A 360 -2.16 16.21 30.74
C ARG A 360 -3.52 16.80 31.04
N GLU A 361 -3.81 17.99 30.49
CA GLU A 361 -5.12 18.64 30.60
C GLU A 361 -6.23 17.88 29.85
N ARG A 362 -5.89 17.19 28.75
CA ARG A 362 -6.85 16.41 27.94
C ARG A 362 -6.78 14.92 28.29
N SER A 363 -7.70 14.46 29.15
CA SER A 363 -7.92 13.04 29.43
C SER A 363 -8.81 12.34 28.38
N GLY A 364 -8.91 11.01 28.44
CA GLY A 364 -9.85 10.23 27.61
C GLY A 364 -9.31 9.75 26.25
N ARG A 365 -8.01 9.87 25.98
CA ARG A 365 -7.40 9.24 24.79
C ARG A 365 -7.38 7.73 24.96
N LEU A 366 -7.48 6.99 23.86
CA LEU A 366 -7.52 5.53 23.90
C LEU A 366 -6.15 4.92 23.58
N THR A 367 -5.81 3.86 24.29
CA THR A 367 -4.68 2.98 24.01
C THR A 367 -5.12 1.52 23.96
N THR A 368 -4.23 0.61 23.55
CA THR A 368 -4.53 -0.82 23.41
C THR A 368 -4.04 -1.64 24.60
N ALA A 369 -4.89 -2.51 25.13
CA ALA A 369 -4.55 -3.52 26.12
C ALA A 369 -4.56 -4.93 25.49
N GLY A 370 -3.76 -5.82 26.08
CA GLY A 370 -3.69 -7.22 25.69
C GLY A 370 -2.28 -7.78 25.68
N PRO A 371 -2.12 -9.10 25.52
CA PRO A 371 -0.83 -9.77 25.65
C PRO A 371 0.13 -9.37 24.53
N ILE A 372 1.32 -8.91 24.96
CA ILE A 372 2.46 -8.61 24.08
C ILE A 372 3.09 -9.93 23.65
N ALA A 373 3.39 -10.08 22.36
CA ALA A 373 4.05 -11.26 21.84
C ALA A 373 5.47 -11.40 22.43
N PRO A 374 5.97 -12.61 22.75
CA PRO A 374 7.30 -12.79 23.35
C PRO A 374 8.47 -12.23 22.52
N GLN A 375 8.27 -12.11 21.20
CA GLN A 375 9.27 -11.57 20.26
C GLN A 375 9.09 -10.07 19.98
N ALA A 376 8.10 -9.43 20.61
CA ALA A 376 7.88 -8.01 20.45
C ALA A 376 8.74 -7.23 21.45
N THR A 377 9.26 -6.10 21.00
CA THR A 377 10.08 -5.19 21.81
C THR A 377 9.47 -3.79 21.78
N PRO A 378 9.36 -3.11 22.93
CA PRO A 378 8.99 -1.70 22.94
C PRO A 378 10.11 -0.87 22.29
N VAL A 379 9.73 0.14 21.51
CA VAL A 379 10.70 1.11 20.99
C VAL A 379 11.20 1.94 22.16
N SER A 380 12.54 2.07 22.27
CA SER A 380 13.17 2.89 23.31
C SER A 380 12.59 4.30 23.30
N GLY A 381 12.35 4.85 24.49
CA GLY A 381 11.84 6.21 24.63
C GLY A 381 10.36 6.42 24.32
N THR A 382 9.61 5.38 23.94
CA THR A 382 8.18 5.49 23.64
C THR A 382 7.28 5.11 24.80
N GLN A 383 7.83 4.86 25.99
CA GLN A 383 7.08 4.41 27.18
C GLN A 383 6.19 3.18 26.92
N GLY A 384 6.62 2.29 26.01
CA GLY A 384 5.86 1.11 25.62
C GLY A 384 4.60 1.39 24.79
N LEU A 385 4.45 2.62 24.28
CA LEU A 385 3.36 3.03 23.39
C LEU A 385 3.59 2.63 21.93
N VAL A 386 4.84 2.33 21.54
CA VAL A 386 5.17 1.76 20.24
C VAL A 386 5.84 0.42 20.46
N LEU A 387 5.28 -0.61 19.86
CA LEU A 387 5.79 -1.97 19.90
C LEU A 387 6.28 -2.37 18.53
N THR A 388 7.38 -3.12 18.47
CA THR A 388 7.86 -3.69 17.22
C THR A 388 8.02 -5.18 17.32
N ARG A 389 7.87 -5.89 16.21
CA ARG A 389 8.16 -7.32 16.11
C ARG A 389 8.81 -7.64 14.78
N ALA A 390 9.90 -8.37 14.81
CA ALA A 390 10.56 -8.86 13.61
C ALA A 390 9.74 -9.99 12.96
N VAL A 391 9.64 -9.96 11.63
CA VAL A 391 9.01 -11.02 10.81
C VAL A 391 9.94 -11.31 9.65
N GLY A 392 10.69 -12.41 9.73
CA GLY A 392 11.82 -12.65 8.81
C GLY A 392 12.82 -11.50 8.88
N ARG A 393 13.07 -10.85 7.74
CA ARG A 393 13.92 -9.65 7.65
C ARG A 393 13.16 -8.34 7.88
N GLY A 394 11.84 -8.38 7.83
CA GLY A 394 10.97 -7.21 7.98
C GLY A 394 10.56 -6.97 9.41
N GLN A 395 9.66 -6.02 9.59
CA GLN A 395 9.22 -5.58 10.90
C GLN A 395 7.77 -5.10 10.85
N ILE A 396 7.00 -5.48 11.87
CA ILE A 396 5.72 -4.85 12.16
C ILE A 396 5.96 -3.87 13.30
N VAL A 397 5.55 -2.61 13.11
CA VAL A 397 5.55 -1.55 14.11
C VAL A 397 4.09 -1.25 14.42
N GLN A 398 3.69 -1.35 15.68
CA GLN A 398 2.32 -1.13 16.13
C GLN A 398 2.34 0.02 17.13
N THR A 399 1.62 1.10 16.80
CA THR A 399 1.34 2.14 17.79
C THR A 399 0.12 1.74 18.61
N ARG A 400 0.16 2.03 19.91
CA ARG A 400 -0.97 1.81 20.80
C ARG A 400 -1.94 3.00 20.81
N PHE A 401 -1.54 4.14 20.25
CA PHE A 401 -2.34 5.35 20.04
C PHE A 401 -2.52 5.64 18.54
N ASP A 402 -3.48 6.50 18.18
CA ASP A 402 -3.71 6.90 16.79
C ASP A 402 -2.70 7.97 16.34
N LEU A 403 -2.00 7.66 15.25
CA LEU A 403 -0.98 8.50 14.60
C LEU A 403 -1.55 9.79 14.00
N ALA A 404 -2.87 9.85 13.83
CA ALA A 404 -3.61 11.01 13.36
C ALA A 404 -4.32 11.77 14.50
N ASP A 405 -3.95 11.51 15.75
CA ASP A 405 -4.38 12.33 16.89
C ASP A 405 -3.76 13.74 16.84
N ASP A 406 -4.53 14.70 17.36
CA ASP A 406 -4.22 16.13 17.40
C ASP A 406 -2.83 16.45 17.97
N TRP A 407 -2.49 15.84 19.10
CA TRP A 407 -1.24 16.09 19.81
C TRP A 407 -0.01 15.74 18.98
N LEU A 408 -0.10 14.73 18.10
CA LEU A 408 0.99 14.30 17.24
C LEU A 408 1.00 15.09 15.93
N VAL A 409 -0.19 15.35 15.36
CA VAL A 409 -0.31 16.09 14.11
C VAL A 409 0.22 17.51 14.23
N ASP A 410 -0.01 18.16 15.37
CA ASP A 410 0.40 19.54 15.57
C ASP A 410 1.82 19.68 16.14
N TRP A 411 2.53 18.57 16.38
CA TRP A 411 3.85 18.55 17.03
C TRP A 411 5.00 18.79 16.04
N PRO A 412 5.81 19.87 16.20
CA PRO A 412 6.93 20.18 15.31
C PRO A 412 7.96 19.06 15.23
N SER A 413 8.28 18.42 16.37
CA SER A 413 9.25 17.33 16.41
C SER A 413 8.68 15.96 15.99
N ARG A 414 7.42 15.90 15.51
CA ARG A 414 6.80 14.66 14.98
C ARG A 414 7.71 13.94 13.99
N ASP A 415 8.35 14.69 13.11
CA ASP A 415 9.11 14.11 12.01
C ASP A 415 10.34 13.32 12.50
N SER A 416 10.92 13.71 13.63
CA SER A 416 11.95 12.95 14.35
C SER A 416 11.40 11.60 14.83
N PHE A 417 10.24 11.62 15.48
CA PHE A 417 9.53 10.43 15.93
C PHE A 417 9.19 9.49 14.76
N TYR A 418 8.64 9.99 13.66
CA TYR A 418 8.35 9.16 12.48
C TYR A 418 9.62 8.54 11.89
N ASN A 419 10.68 9.33 11.71
CA ASN A 419 11.93 8.86 11.13
C ASN A 419 12.60 7.76 11.97
N GLY A 420 12.74 7.99 13.27
CA GLY A 420 13.42 7.06 14.17
C GLY A 420 12.51 5.93 14.65
N ALA A 421 11.41 6.27 15.34
CA ALA A 421 10.58 5.28 16.03
C ALA A 421 9.78 4.41 15.05
N LEU A 422 9.17 5.01 14.03
CA LEU A 422 8.28 4.29 13.12
C LEU A 422 8.99 3.71 11.91
N LEU A 423 9.87 4.48 11.26
CA LEU A 423 10.60 4.05 10.08
C LEU A 423 11.92 3.32 10.41
N GLY A 424 12.40 3.40 11.65
CA GLY A 424 13.63 2.71 12.09
C GLY A 424 14.85 3.18 11.31
N ARG A 425 14.85 4.44 10.87
CA ARG A 425 15.96 5.07 10.15
C ARG A 425 16.93 5.69 11.16
N PRO A 426 18.22 5.80 10.80
CA PRO A 426 19.22 6.42 11.67
C PRO A 426 18.88 7.87 12.03
N HIS A 427 19.41 8.33 13.16
CA HIS A 427 19.26 9.71 13.62
C HIS A 427 19.86 10.71 12.60
N ARG A 428 19.16 11.82 12.39
CA ARG A 428 19.54 12.88 11.43
C ARG A 428 19.88 14.16 12.18
N GLN A 429 20.86 14.90 11.67
CA GLN A 429 21.15 16.27 12.09
C GLN A 429 21.16 17.19 10.89
N PHE A 430 20.55 18.36 11.02
CA PHE A 430 20.61 19.41 10.02
C PHE A 430 21.64 20.45 10.45
N ARG A 431 22.59 20.74 9.56
CA ARG A 431 23.63 21.73 9.77
C ARG A 431 23.43 22.85 8.76
N LEU A 432 23.33 24.08 9.26
CA LEU A 432 23.42 25.27 8.42
C LEU A 432 24.85 25.35 7.87
N LEU A 433 24.98 25.38 6.56
CA LEU A 433 26.24 25.65 5.89
C LEU A 433 26.52 27.16 5.93
N PRO A 434 27.80 27.56 6.04
CA PRO A 434 28.15 28.98 6.01
C PRO A 434 27.71 29.60 4.69
N GLU A 435 27.14 30.80 4.77
CA GLU A 435 26.73 31.59 3.61
C GLU A 435 27.93 31.79 2.68
N VAL A 436 27.78 31.38 1.43
CA VAL A 436 28.80 31.57 0.40
C VAL A 436 28.58 32.94 -0.23
N GLU A 437 29.62 33.78 -0.28
CA GLU A 437 29.53 35.11 -0.91
C GLU A 437 28.91 35.02 -2.31
N GLY A 438 27.75 35.66 -2.50
CA GLY A 438 27.00 35.69 -3.75
C GLY A 438 25.73 34.83 -3.80
N LEU A 439 25.44 34.04 -2.76
CA LEU A 439 24.17 33.31 -2.60
C LEU A 439 23.31 33.97 -1.51
N THR A 440 22.05 34.29 -1.82
CA THR A 440 21.10 34.94 -0.91
C THR A 440 20.37 33.98 0.03
N GLU A 441 20.59 32.67 -0.09
CA GLU A 441 19.85 31.66 0.67
C GLU A 441 20.77 30.83 1.57
N SER A 442 20.38 30.67 2.84
CA SER A 442 21.09 29.83 3.79
C SER A 442 20.86 28.36 3.47
N SER A 443 21.93 27.61 3.24
CA SER A 443 21.84 26.20 2.82
C SER A 443 21.91 25.24 4.00
N TRP A 444 21.12 24.17 3.93
CA TRP A 444 21.04 23.14 4.97
C TRP A 444 21.61 21.83 4.46
N GLU A 445 22.48 21.22 5.26
CA GLU A 445 23.00 19.88 5.01
C GLU A 445 22.45 18.91 6.06
N SER A 446 21.77 17.84 5.62
CA SER A 446 21.42 16.72 6.50
C SER A 446 22.60 15.77 6.62
N ARG A 447 22.89 15.31 7.83
CA ARG A 447 23.93 14.31 8.11
C ARG A 447 23.39 13.20 8.99
N TYR A 448 24.03 12.03 8.91
CA TYR A 448 23.78 10.90 9.80
C TYR A 448 25.01 10.70 10.70
N PRO A 449 25.06 11.32 11.89
CA PRO A 449 26.27 11.38 12.71
C PRO A 449 26.82 10.00 13.06
N GLU A 450 25.93 9.06 13.38
CA GLU A 450 26.27 7.68 13.76
C GLU A 450 26.95 6.88 12.63
N LEU A 451 26.74 7.30 11.39
CA LEU A 451 27.25 6.62 10.20
C LEU A 451 28.47 7.32 9.60
N GLY A 452 28.83 8.52 10.10
CA GLY A 452 29.90 9.34 9.52
C GLY A 452 29.64 9.75 8.07
N MET A 453 28.38 9.67 7.61
CA MET A 453 27.97 9.94 6.24
C MET A 453 27.34 11.33 6.11
N THR A 454 27.78 12.08 5.11
CA THR A 454 27.14 13.31 4.62
C THR A 454 26.11 13.04 3.52
N ALA A 455 26.04 11.79 3.01
CA ALA A 455 25.09 11.41 1.98
C ALA A 455 23.68 11.25 2.55
N THR A 456 22.79 12.17 2.17
CA THR A 456 21.40 12.27 2.62
C THR A 456 20.45 11.22 1.99
N ALA A 457 20.94 10.37 1.09
CA ALA A 457 20.14 9.64 0.11
C ALA A 457 20.60 8.19 -0.12
N ASP A 458 21.05 7.48 0.92
CA ASP A 458 21.35 6.06 0.75
C ASP A 458 20.06 5.23 0.79
N ALA A 459 19.73 4.64 -0.35
CA ALA A 459 18.60 3.75 -0.57
C ALA A 459 18.51 2.61 0.46
N ARG A 460 19.65 2.18 1.03
CA ARG A 460 19.74 1.10 2.01
C ARG A 460 19.04 1.42 3.33
N TYR A 461 18.90 2.70 3.68
CA TYR A 461 18.20 3.13 4.89
C TYR A 461 16.70 3.32 4.67
N ASN A 462 16.26 3.51 3.43
CA ASN A 462 14.85 3.72 3.11
C ASN A 462 14.09 2.39 2.96
N THR A 463 14.77 1.28 2.68
CA THR A 463 14.16 -0.05 2.67
C THR A 463 15.08 -1.12 3.25
N ARG A 464 14.51 -2.08 3.98
CA ARG A 464 15.19 -3.32 4.41
C ARG A 464 14.83 -4.51 3.52
N PHE A 465 13.89 -4.33 2.59
CA PHE A 465 13.53 -5.35 1.62
C PHE A 465 14.75 -5.67 0.77
N ARG A 466 15.07 -6.96 0.62
CA ARG A 466 16.25 -7.40 -0.13
C ARG A 466 15.95 -8.62 -1.00
N LEU A 467 16.31 -8.53 -2.27
CA LEU A 467 16.24 -9.63 -3.23
C LEU A 467 17.57 -9.70 -3.98
N LEU A 468 18.21 -10.87 -3.98
CA LEU A 468 19.51 -11.06 -4.61
C LEU A 468 19.53 -10.58 -6.08
N ALA A 469 18.50 -10.92 -6.85
CA ALA A 469 18.40 -10.55 -8.28
C ALA A 469 18.34 -9.03 -8.51
N ARG A 470 17.89 -8.26 -7.51
CA ARG A 470 17.85 -6.80 -7.53
C ARG A 470 19.13 -6.21 -6.95
N ASP A 471 19.53 -6.70 -5.77
CA ASP A 471 20.57 -6.09 -4.94
C ASP A 471 21.99 -6.45 -5.37
N ALA A 472 22.20 -7.55 -6.10
CA ALA A 472 23.51 -7.91 -6.63
C ALA A 472 24.07 -6.88 -7.62
N LYS A 473 23.24 -5.95 -8.11
CA LYS A 473 23.63 -4.83 -8.98
C LYS A 473 23.72 -3.48 -8.27
N LEU A 474 23.34 -3.39 -7.00
CA LEU A 474 23.54 -2.17 -6.21
C LEU A 474 25.02 -2.16 -5.81
N ALA A 475 25.80 -1.22 -6.36
CA ALA A 475 27.17 -0.99 -5.90
C ALA A 475 27.12 -0.65 -4.40
N VAL A 476 27.84 -1.42 -3.59
CA VAL A 476 27.90 -1.30 -2.11
C VAL A 476 28.76 -0.12 -1.70
#